data_AF-A0A1F5RU83-F1
#
_entry.id   AF-A0A1F5RU83-F1
#
_cell.length_a   1.000
_cell.length_b   1.000
_cell.length_c   1.000
_cell.angle_alpha   90.00
_cell.angle_beta   90.00
_cell.angle_gamma   90.00
#
_symmetry.space_group_name_H-M   'P 1'
#
loop_
_entity.id
_entity.type
_entity.pdbx_description
1 polymer ?
#
loop_
_entity_poly.entity_id
_entity_poly.type
_entity_poly.pdbx_seq_one_letter_code
_entity_poly.pdbx_strand_id
1 'polypeptide(L)'
;MHFLDSWTELSPLDLGRLLLPAACVALCILLPGRRVARIAAAGVALSVLLLREIGAWPLIAAWSAVWALVAWRAGAATSRTGPASTTRVGGVESGAVGLMLGVALLALLVAAVARQNLSPEDGRRASWGLLVMGLGLLHLMLRRHALRALVAFAALGLGLQMLNGVARSAQVPGTLPAEGRVLLATLIVLALVGRVAWARQCAAGSASVSDAHDLHD
;
A
#
# COMPACT_ATOMS: atom_id res chain seq x y z
N MET A 1 26.45 -8.83 -1.30
CA MET A 1 25.75 -9.98 -1.89
C MET A 1 24.89 -10.78 -0.88
N HIS A 2 24.88 -10.44 0.42
CA HIS A 2 24.17 -11.19 1.48
C HIS A 2 22.61 -11.13 1.48
N PHE A 3 21.97 -10.38 0.58
CA PHE A 3 20.51 -10.27 0.58
C PHE A 3 19.84 -11.56 0.06
N LEU A 4 20.26 -12.08 -1.09
CA LEU A 4 19.67 -13.31 -1.65
C LEU A 4 19.92 -14.52 -0.75
N ASP A 5 21.14 -14.62 -0.20
CA ASP A 5 21.52 -15.69 0.74
C ASP A 5 20.59 -15.72 1.96
N SER A 6 20.24 -14.54 2.49
CA SER A 6 19.35 -14.42 3.64
C SER A 6 17.93 -14.96 3.39
N TRP A 7 17.46 -14.99 2.14
CA TRP A 7 16.18 -15.57 1.75
C TRP A 7 16.26 -17.07 1.49
N THR A 8 17.38 -17.55 0.96
CA THR A 8 17.58 -18.98 0.63
C THR A 8 17.82 -19.86 1.86
N GLU A 9 18.25 -19.27 2.97
CA GLU A 9 18.46 -19.96 4.25
C GLU A 9 17.15 -20.20 5.03
N LEU A 10 16.03 -19.62 4.61
CA LEU A 10 14.75 -19.77 5.30
C LEU A 10 14.10 -21.13 5.02
N SER A 11 13.38 -21.65 6.02
CA SER A 11 12.49 -22.79 5.81
C SER A 11 11.42 -22.43 4.77
N PRO A 12 10.93 -23.39 3.96
CA PRO A 12 9.86 -23.13 2.99
C PRO A 12 8.58 -22.54 3.63
N LEU A 13 8.30 -22.91 4.89
CA LEU A 13 7.16 -22.39 5.64
C LEU A 13 7.35 -20.91 6.01
N ASP A 14 8.54 -20.52 6.46
CA ASP A 14 8.85 -19.12 6.77
C ASP A 14 8.87 -18.26 5.53
N LEU A 15 9.44 -18.78 4.44
CA LEU A 15 9.42 -18.12 3.14
C LEU A 15 7.97 -17.90 2.67
N GLY A 16 7.13 -18.93 2.74
CA GLY A 16 5.71 -18.84 2.40
C GLY A 16 4.98 -17.82 3.28
N ARG A 17 5.18 -17.86 4.59
CA ARG A 17 4.60 -16.92 5.57
C ARG A 17 4.95 -15.48 5.25
N LEU A 18 6.22 -15.21 4.94
CA LEU A 18 6.71 -13.88 4.61
C LEU A 18 6.19 -13.41 3.24
N LEU A 19 6.18 -14.25 2.22
CA LEU A 19 5.78 -13.85 0.87
C LEU A 19 4.27 -13.76 0.67
N LEU A 20 3.47 -14.47 1.46
CA LEU A 20 2.01 -14.53 1.31
C LEU A 20 1.31 -13.16 1.25
N PRO A 21 1.58 -12.19 2.14
CA PRO A 21 1.02 -10.85 2.05
C PRO A 21 1.40 -10.14 0.74
N ALA A 22 2.67 -10.22 0.33
CA ALA A 22 3.15 -9.61 -0.91
C ALA A 22 2.50 -10.27 -2.14
N ALA A 23 2.33 -11.60 -2.13
CA ALA A 23 1.63 -12.33 -3.18
C ALA A 23 0.16 -11.91 -3.29
N CYS A 24 -0.54 -11.70 -2.16
CA CYS A 24 -1.90 -11.16 -2.15
C CYS A 24 -1.94 -9.75 -2.78
N VAL A 25 -0.99 -8.87 -2.43
CA VAL A 25 -0.89 -7.54 -3.06
C VAL A 25 -0.62 -7.65 -4.57
N ALA A 26 0.26 -8.56 -5.00
CA ALA A 26 0.53 -8.79 -6.41
C ALA A 26 -0.70 -9.29 -7.16
N LEU A 27 -1.49 -10.20 -6.57
CA LEU A 27 -2.78 -10.64 -7.13
C LEU A 27 -3.75 -9.46 -7.32
N CYS A 28 -3.80 -8.51 -6.38
CA CYS A 28 -4.59 -7.28 -6.53
C CYS A 28 -4.16 -6.43 -7.72
N ILE A 29 -2.87 -6.47 -8.11
CA ILE A 29 -2.34 -5.67 -9.21
C ILE A 29 -2.68 -6.34 -10.54
N LEU A 30 -2.38 -7.63 -10.65
CA LEU A 30 -2.47 -8.40 -11.90
C LEU A 30 -3.91 -8.69 -12.32
N LEU A 31 -4.80 -8.93 -11.35
CA LEU A 31 -6.17 -9.35 -11.63
C LEU A 31 -7.14 -8.19 -11.38
N PRO A 32 -7.75 -7.63 -12.45
CA PRO A 32 -8.75 -6.59 -12.28
C PRO A 32 -10.03 -7.20 -11.68
N GLY A 33 -10.55 -6.60 -10.61
CA GLY A 33 -11.86 -6.98 -10.09
C GLY A 33 -12.04 -6.64 -8.62
N ARG A 34 -13.28 -6.29 -8.25
CA ARG A 34 -13.63 -5.95 -6.85
C ARG A 34 -13.56 -7.17 -5.93
N ARG A 35 -14.04 -8.32 -6.42
CA ARG A 35 -13.98 -9.60 -5.66
C ARG A 35 -12.53 -9.99 -5.40
N VAL A 36 -11.67 -9.90 -6.41
CA VAL A 36 -10.24 -10.20 -6.26
C VAL A 36 -9.59 -9.24 -5.27
N ALA A 37 -9.81 -7.93 -5.41
CA ALA A 37 -9.27 -6.94 -4.48
C ALA A 37 -9.72 -7.17 -3.03
N ARG A 38 -10.99 -7.55 -2.81
CA ARG A 38 -11.51 -7.89 -1.49
C ARG A 38 -10.88 -9.16 -0.93
N ILE A 39 -10.83 -10.23 -1.72
CA ILE A 39 -10.27 -11.53 -1.29
C ILE A 39 -8.78 -11.37 -0.97
N ALA A 40 -8.03 -10.72 -1.86
CA ALA A 40 -6.62 -10.49 -1.65
C ALA A 40 -6.36 -9.56 -0.46
N ALA A 41 -7.12 -8.47 -0.26
CA ALA A 41 -6.99 -7.63 0.93
C ALA A 41 -7.34 -8.40 2.23
N ALA A 42 -8.34 -9.28 2.20
CA ALA A 42 -8.65 -10.17 3.32
C ALA A 42 -7.53 -11.19 3.55
N GLY A 43 -6.92 -11.72 2.49
CA GLY A 43 -5.73 -12.56 2.55
C GLY A 43 -4.56 -11.84 3.21
N VAL A 44 -4.33 -10.56 2.87
CA VAL A 44 -3.34 -9.73 3.57
C VAL A 44 -3.71 -9.59 5.05
N ALA A 45 -4.96 -9.26 5.38
CA ALA A 45 -5.41 -9.11 6.76
C ALA A 45 -5.12 -10.35 7.62
N LEU A 46 -5.35 -11.54 7.09
CA LEU A 46 -5.07 -12.81 7.76
C LEU A 46 -3.56 -13.09 7.83
N SER A 47 -2.84 -12.94 6.72
CA SER A 47 -1.41 -13.22 6.66
C SER A 47 -0.57 -12.29 7.55
N VAL A 48 -1.01 -11.05 7.75
CA VAL A 48 -0.39 -10.08 8.66
C VAL A 48 -0.35 -10.59 10.10
N LEU A 49 -1.35 -11.37 10.53
CA LEU A 49 -1.36 -11.98 11.88
C LEU A 49 -0.19 -12.95 12.10
N LEU A 50 0.39 -13.47 11.02
CA LEU A 50 1.53 -14.36 11.05
C LEU A 50 2.86 -13.60 10.99
N LEU A 51 2.87 -12.28 10.73
CA LEU A 51 4.07 -11.47 10.58
C LEU A 51 4.53 -10.89 11.93
N ARG A 52 5.31 -11.67 12.68
CA ARG A 52 5.94 -11.22 13.92
C ARG A 52 6.94 -10.08 13.71
N GLU A 53 7.44 -9.95 12.48
CA GLU A 53 8.37 -8.92 12.04
C GLU A 53 7.74 -7.52 12.03
N ILE A 54 6.42 -7.37 12.14
CA ILE A 54 5.81 -6.03 12.19
C ILE A 54 6.14 -5.32 13.51
N GLY A 55 6.13 -6.06 14.62
CA GLY A 55 6.32 -5.52 15.97
C GLY A 55 5.45 -6.24 17.00
N ALA A 56 5.07 -5.54 18.07
CA ALA A 56 4.25 -6.12 19.12
C ALA A 56 2.85 -6.55 18.63
N TRP A 57 2.23 -7.51 19.33
CA TRP A 57 0.89 -8.03 19.02
C TRP A 57 -0.19 -6.97 18.78
N PRO A 58 -0.29 -5.89 19.57
CA PRO A 58 -1.27 -4.83 19.31
C PRO A 58 -1.09 -4.16 17.94
N LEU A 59 0.16 -3.97 17.51
CA LEU A 59 0.46 -3.39 16.20
C LEU A 59 0.09 -4.34 15.06
N ILE A 60 0.37 -5.64 15.23
CA ILE A 60 -0.03 -6.69 14.28
C ILE A 60 -1.56 -6.72 14.12
N ALA A 61 -2.29 -6.74 15.24
CA ALA A 61 -3.75 -6.72 15.25
C ALA A 61 -4.31 -5.46 14.58
N ALA A 62 -3.71 -4.30 14.85
CA ALA A 62 -4.12 -3.04 14.24
C ALA A 62 -3.89 -3.03 12.71
N TRP A 63 -2.76 -3.55 12.22
CA TRP A 63 -2.53 -3.71 10.78
C TRP A 63 -3.49 -4.69 10.13
N SER A 64 -3.80 -5.80 10.81
CA SER A 64 -4.83 -6.74 10.35
C SER A 64 -6.19 -6.05 10.23
N ALA A 65 -6.58 -5.25 11.22
CA ALA A 65 -7.82 -4.47 11.20
C ALA A 65 -7.85 -3.43 10.05
N VAL A 66 -6.73 -2.76 9.77
CA VAL A 66 -6.61 -1.86 8.61
C VAL A 66 -6.88 -2.61 7.31
N TRP A 67 -6.28 -3.78 7.12
CA TRP A 67 -6.49 -4.58 5.91
C TRP A 67 -7.89 -5.17 5.81
N ALA A 68 -8.51 -5.54 6.94
CA ALA A 68 -9.91 -5.94 6.98
C ALA A 68 -10.84 -4.78 6.57
N LEU A 69 -10.56 -3.55 7.03
CA LEU A 69 -11.28 -2.35 6.61
C LEU A 69 -11.10 -2.09 5.11
N VAL A 70 -9.89 -2.24 4.58
CA VAL A 70 -9.62 -2.11 3.13
C VAL A 70 -10.39 -3.17 2.34
N ALA A 71 -10.42 -4.42 2.80
CA ALA A 71 -11.18 -5.51 2.17
C ALA A 71 -12.69 -5.22 2.16
N TRP A 72 -13.22 -4.73 3.28
CA TRP A 72 -14.62 -4.32 3.38
C TRP A 72 -14.95 -3.20 2.40
N ARG A 73 -14.12 -2.14 2.36
CA ARG A 73 -14.30 -1.00 1.45
C ARG A 73 -14.13 -1.38 -0.03
N ALA A 74 -13.24 -2.30 -0.36
CA ALA A 74 -13.09 -2.83 -1.72
C ALA A 74 -14.36 -3.55 -2.21
N GLY A 75 -15.15 -4.13 -1.28
CA GLY A 75 -16.41 -4.80 -1.56
C GLY A 75 -17.66 -3.91 -1.53
N ALA A 76 -17.61 -2.75 -0.87
CA ALA A 76 -18.81 -1.97 -0.53
C ALA A 76 -19.37 -1.07 -1.65
N ALA A 77 -18.76 -1.02 -2.84
CA ALA A 77 -19.23 -0.12 -3.89
C ALA A 77 -20.48 -0.67 -4.60
N THR A 78 -21.60 0.02 -4.42
CA THR A 78 -22.88 -0.16 -5.12
C THR A 78 -22.71 0.09 -6.62
N SER A 79 -23.40 -0.72 -7.42
CA SER A 79 -23.49 -0.59 -8.87
C SER A 79 -24.14 0.75 -9.24
N ARG A 80 -23.35 1.69 -9.73
CA ARG A 80 -23.85 2.74 -10.61
C ARG A 80 -22.93 2.76 -11.83
N THR A 81 -23.36 2.08 -12.86
CA THR A 81 -22.88 2.22 -14.24
C THR A 81 -23.18 3.65 -14.69
N GLY A 82 -22.36 4.60 -14.23
CA GLY A 82 -22.23 5.90 -14.89
C GLY A 82 -21.24 5.75 -16.05
N PRO A 83 -21.42 6.53 -17.15
CA PRO A 83 -20.55 6.45 -18.31
C PRO A 83 -19.09 6.67 -17.89
N ALA A 84 -18.18 5.96 -18.56
CA ALA A 84 -16.75 6.04 -18.33
C ALA A 84 -16.32 7.51 -18.38
N SER A 85 -15.87 8.06 -17.25
CA SER A 85 -15.43 9.45 -17.20
C SER A 85 -14.33 9.64 -18.23
N THR A 86 -14.59 10.49 -19.21
CA THR A 86 -13.63 10.89 -20.23
C THR A 86 -12.33 11.34 -19.55
N THR A 87 -11.22 10.86 -20.08
CA THR A 87 -9.86 11.15 -19.63
C THR A 87 -9.64 12.66 -19.58
N ARG A 88 -9.68 13.25 -18.39
CA ARG A 88 -9.21 14.64 -18.17
C ARG A 88 -7.72 14.70 -18.42
N VAL A 89 -7.33 15.33 -19.52
CA VAL A 89 -5.95 15.55 -19.98
C VAL A 89 -5.11 16.27 -18.91
N GLY A 90 -5.70 17.19 -18.13
CA GLY A 90 -5.00 17.91 -17.05
C GLY A 90 -4.69 17.12 -15.76
N GLY A 91 -5.19 15.88 -15.62
CA GLY A 91 -4.92 15.04 -14.43
C GLY A 91 -3.71 14.12 -14.56
N VAL A 92 -3.20 13.94 -15.78
CA VAL A 92 -2.14 12.97 -16.11
C VAL A 92 -0.77 13.49 -15.71
N GLU A 93 -0.52 14.80 -15.90
CA GLU A 93 0.78 15.43 -15.62
C GLU A 93 1.10 15.45 -14.12
N SER A 94 0.15 15.86 -13.26
CA SER A 94 0.33 15.82 -11.81
C SER A 94 0.54 14.39 -11.29
N GLY A 95 -0.15 13.42 -11.89
CA GLY A 95 0.04 12.00 -11.58
C GLY A 95 1.44 11.50 -11.97
N ALA A 96 1.95 11.90 -13.13
CA ALA A 96 3.27 11.54 -13.60
C ALA A 96 4.39 12.14 -12.75
N VAL A 97 4.28 13.42 -12.36
CA VAL A 97 5.27 14.08 -11.48
C VAL A 97 5.29 13.44 -10.10
N GLY A 98 4.12 13.24 -9.48
CA GLY A 98 4.03 12.57 -8.17
C GLY A 98 4.56 11.14 -8.21
N LEU A 99 4.40 10.46 -9.35
CA LEU A 99 4.92 9.13 -9.57
C LEU A 99 6.45 9.10 -9.74
N MET A 100 7.00 9.98 -10.58
CA MET A 100 8.46 10.10 -10.76
C MET A 100 9.13 10.42 -9.42
N LEU A 101 8.53 11.31 -8.64
CA LEU A 101 9.00 11.61 -7.29
C LEU A 101 8.91 10.36 -6.39
N GLY A 102 7.81 9.61 -6.43
CA GLY A 102 7.66 8.37 -5.65
C GLY A 102 8.71 7.31 -6.01
N VAL A 103 8.99 7.11 -7.30
CA VAL A 103 10.03 6.18 -7.77
C VAL A 103 11.43 6.66 -7.38
N ALA A 104 11.71 7.96 -7.51
CA ALA A 104 12.98 8.54 -7.09
C ALA A 104 13.20 8.35 -5.57
N LEU A 105 12.16 8.63 -4.76
CA LEU A 105 12.21 8.40 -3.31
C LEU A 105 12.41 6.91 -2.96
N LEU A 106 11.76 6.00 -3.68
CA LEU A 106 12.00 4.55 -3.50
C LEU A 106 13.44 4.18 -3.85
N ALA A 107 13.99 4.67 -4.97
CA ALA A 107 15.36 4.40 -5.36
C ALA A 107 16.38 4.92 -4.35
N LEU A 108 16.15 6.14 -3.82
CA LEU A 108 16.96 6.71 -2.74
C LEU A 108 16.87 5.86 -1.47
N LEU A 109 15.69 5.33 -1.14
CA LEU A 109 15.49 4.46 0.01
C LEU A 109 16.20 3.11 -0.15
N VAL A 110 16.13 2.50 -1.35
CA VAL A 110 16.88 1.28 -1.69
C VAL A 110 18.38 1.52 -1.55
N ALA A 111 18.88 2.62 -2.10
CA ALA A 111 20.29 2.98 -2.00
C ALA A 111 20.72 3.24 -0.55
N ALA A 112 19.88 3.89 0.25
CA ALA A 112 20.13 4.11 1.67
C ALA A 112 20.22 2.79 2.46
N VAL A 113 19.27 1.88 2.24
CA VAL A 113 19.28 0.53 2.85
C VAL A 113 20.49 -0.28 2.39
N ALA A 114 20.84 -0.23 1.11
CA ALA A 114 21.98 -0.98 0.56
C ALA A 114 23.34 -0.53 1.13
N ARG A 115 23.43 0.70 1.65
CA ARG A 115 24.64 1.23 2.30
C ARG A 115 24.73 0.86 3.79
N GLN A 116 23.67 0.34 4.39
CA GLN A 116 23.67 -0.04 5.80
C GLN A 116 24.26 -1.43 5.98
N ASN A 117 25.08 -1.60 7.02
CA ASN A 117 25.56 -2.91 7.44
C ASN A 117 24.52 -3.58 8.33
N LEU A 118 23.50 -4.17 7.71
CA LEU A 118 22.38 -4.81 8.40
C LEU A 118 22.70 -6.26 8.76
N SER A 119 22.16 -6.73 9.88
CA SER A 119 22.08 -8.15 10.17
C SER A 119 21.26 -8.86 9.08
N PRO A 120 21.44 -10.18 8.84
CA PRO A 120 20.62 -10.90 7.85
C PRO A 120 19.11 -10.80 8.11
N GLU A 121 18.70 -10.77 9.37
CA GLU A 121 17.30 -10.59 9.79
C GLU A 121 16.76 -9.21 9.39
N ASP A 122 17.50 -8.15 9.69
CA ASP A 122 17.11 -6.79 9.33
C ASP A 122 17.18 -6.55 7.82
N GLY A 123 18.13 -7.19 7.12
CA GLY A 123 18.21 -7.22 5.67
C GLY A 123 16.94 -7.84 5.05
N ARG A 124 16.49 -9.00 5.55
CA ARG A 124 15.22 -9.60 5.11
C ARG A 124 14.03 -8.69 5.35
N ARG A 125 13.93 -8.10 6.56
CA ARG A 125 12.83 -7.19 6.90
C ARG A 125 12.84 -5.95 6.02
N ALA A 126 14.01 -5.42 5.70
CA ALA A 126 14.16 -4.27 4.82
C ALA A 126 13.79 -4.60 3.36
N SER A 127 14.28 -5.72 2.82
CA SER A 127 13.91 -6.16 1.46
C SER A 127 12.42 -6.43 1.34
N TRP A 128 11.80 -7.06 2.33
CA TRP A 128 10.36 -7.26 2.35
C TRP A 128 9.61 -5.92 2.38
N GLY A 129 10.04 -4.98 3.22
CA GLY A 129 9.46 -3.64 3.30
C GLY A 129 9.52 -2.90 1.96
N LEU A 130 10.67 -2.96 1.30
CA LEU A 130 10.89 -2.40 -0.04
C LEU A 130 10.05 -3.10 -1.11
N LEU A 131 9.93 -4.43 -1.07
CA LEU A 131 9.09 -5.20 -2.00
C LEU A 131 7.63 -4.77 -1.90
N VAL A 132 7.06 -4.72 -0.68
CA VAL A 132 5.66 -4.35 -0.49
C VAL A 132 5.43 -2.88 -0.82
N MET A 133 6.38 -1.98 -0.51
CA MET A 133 6.31 -0.59 -0.97
C MET A 133 6.36 -0.48 -2.50
N GLY A 134 7.25 -1.22 -3.15
CA GLY A 134 7.38 -1.26 -4.60
C GLY A 134 6.08 -1.76 -5.27
N LEU A 135 5.48 -2.82 -4.74
CA LEU A 135 4.17 -3.31 -5.19
C LEU A 135 3.06 -2.26 -4.95
N GLY A 136 3.09 -1.55 -3.82
CA GLY A 136 2.17 -0.44 -3.56
C GLY A 136 2.29 0.68 -4.60
N LEU A 137 3.52 1.10 -4.92
CA LEU A 137 3.77 2.11 -5.96
C LEU A 137 3.35 1.62 -7.34
N LEU A 138 3.72 0.39 -7.71
CA LEU A 138 3.31 -0.23 -8.98
C LEU A 138 1.78 -0.31 -9.09
N HIS A 139 1.08 -0.65 -8.00
CA HIS A 139 -0.37 -0.65 -7.98
C HIS A 139 -0.93 0.76 -8.20
N LEU A 140 -0.33 1.80 -7.61
CA LEU A 140 -0.74 3.18 -7.88
C LEU A 140 -0.56 3.56 -9.35
N MET A 141 0.47 3.06 -10.04
CA MET A 141 0.72 3.30 -11.47
C MET A 141 -0.34 2.67 -12.37
N LEU A 142 -0.71 1.43 -12.06
CA LEU A 142 -1.60 0.63 -12.92
C LEU A 142 -3.08 0.85 -12.62
N ARG A 143 -3.43 1.69 -11.63
CA ARG A 143 -4.82 1.82 -11.18
C ARG A 143 -5.67 2.64 -12.16
N ARG A 144 -6.83 2.07 -12.51
CA ARG A 144 -7.92 2.77 -13.19
C ARG A 144 -9.04 3.26 -12.25
N HIS A 145 -9.00 2.87 -10.97
CA HIS A 145 -10.08 3.13 -10.01
C HIS A 145 -9.59 3.73 -8.69
N ALA A 146 -10.25 4.80 -8.23
CA ALA A 146 -9.87 5.53 -7.02
C ALA A 146 -9.94 4.68 -5.74
N LEU A 147 -10.95 3.81 -5.58
CA LEU A 147 -11.06 2.94 -4.39
C LEU A 147 -9.98 1.85 -4.31
N ARG A 148 -9.42 1.41 -5.45
CA ARG A 148 -8.28 0.47 -5.46
C ARG A 148 -7.00 1.11 -4.93
N ALA A 149 -6.94 2.45 -4.90
CA ALA A 149 -5.81 3.16 -4.30
C ALA A 149 -5.66 2.86 -2.79
N LEU A 150 -6.74 2.49 -2.09
CA LEU A 150 -6.68 2.12 -0.67
C LEU A 150 -5.76 0.92 -0.43
N VAL A 151 -5.83 -0.11 -1.29
CA VAL A 151 -4.93 -1.28 -1.22
C VAL A 151 -3.48 -0.85 -1.43
N ALA A 152 -3.24 0.05 -2.39
CA ALA A 152 -1.91 0.53 -2.69
C ALA A 152 -1.31 1.36 -1.54
N PHE A 153 -2.06 2.30 -0.97
CA PHE A 153 -1.62 3.07 0.19
C PHE A 153 -1.45 2.22 1.46
N ALA A 154 -2.31 1.22 1.67
CA ALA A 154 -2.15 0.26 2.76
C ALA A 154 -0.86 -0.56 2.59
N ALA A 155 -0.54 -0.98 1.36
CA ALA A 155 0.73 -1.67 1.06
C ALA A 155 1.94 -0.75 1.31
N LEU A 156 1.91 0.51 0.86
CA LEU A 156 2.96 1.48 1.14
C LEU A 156 3.17 1.67 2.65
N GLY A 157 2.09 1.84 3.40
CA GLY A 157 2.15 1.99 4.85
C GLY A 157 2.72 0.75 5.56
N LEU A 158 2.31 -0.45 5.14
CA LEU A 158 2.80 -1.69 5.72
C LEU A 158 4.30 -1.91 5.44
N GLY A 159 4.74 -1.65 4.21
CA GLY A 159 6.16 -1.73 3.86
C GLY A 159 7.00 -0.68 4.62
N LEU A 160 6.47 0.54 4.77
CA LEU A 160 7.11 1.58 5.58
C LEU A 160 7.18 1.20 7.07
N GLN A 161 6.18 0.50 7.61
CA GLN A 161 6.19 0.02 8.99
C GLN A 161 7.35 -0.95 9.22
N MET A 162 7.64 -1.83 8.26
CA MET A 162 8.79 -2.74 8.34
C MET A 162 10.11 -2.01 8.30
N LEU A 163 10.24 -1.01 7.41
CA LEU A 163 11.44 -0.19 7.33
C LEU A 163 11.65 0.66 8.59
N ASN A 164 10.58 1.16 9.20
CA ASN A 164 10.64 1.82 10.50
C ASN A 164 11.06 0.85 11.62
N GLY A 165 10.71 -0.43 11.49
CA GLY A 165 11.22 -1.49 12.35
C GLY A 165 12.72 -1.68 12.27
N VAL A 166 13.26 -1.74 11.05
CA VAL A 166 14.72 -1.84 10.78
C VAL A 166 15.47 -0.59 11.23
N ALA A 167 14.91 0.59 10.96
CA ALA A 167 15.50 1.85 11.43
C ALA A 167 15.61 1.91 12.96
N ARG A 168 14.67 1.26 13.67
CA ARG A 168 14.67 1.19 15.14
C ARG A 168 15.65 0.16 15.69
N SER A 169 15.84 -0.99 15.03
CA SER A 169 16.84 -1.96 15.46
C SER A 169 18.28 -1.43 15.30
N ALA A 170 18.49 -0.53 14.33
CA ALA A 170 19.78 0.12 14.10
C ALA A 170 20.08 1.31 15.04
N GLN A 171 19.13 1.76 15.88
CA GLN A 171 19.32 2.93 16.74
C GLN A 171 19.40 2.59 18.24
N VAL A 172 20.04 3.48 19.01
CA VAL A 172 20.13 3.39 20.47
C VAL A 172 18.72 3.48 21.09
N PRO A 173 18.34 2.59 22.01
CA PRO A 173 17.01 2.57 22.63
C PRO A 173 16.61 3.95 23.20
N GLY A 174 15.38 4.40 22.91
CA GLY A 174 14.79 5.62 23.48
C GLY A 174 14.84 6.88 22.59
N THR A 175 15.47 6.81 21.41
CA THR A 175 15.62 7.96 20.51
C THR A 175 14.48 8.11 19.50
N LEU A 176 13.75 7.03 19.21
CA LEU A 176 12.68 7.02 18.21
C LEU A 176 11.28 7.05 18.83
N PRO A 177 10.34 7.75 18.17
CA PRO A 177 8.98 7.86 18.65
C PRO A 177 8.20 6.54 18.57
N ALA A 178 7.03 6.52 19.24
CA ALA A 178 6.16 5.36 19.39
C ALA A 178 5.92 4.57 18.09
N GLU A 179 5.99 3.25 18.25
CA GLU A 179 5.93 2.18 17.25
C GLU A 179 4.75 2.27 16.26
N GLY A 180 3.68 3.01 16.62
CA GLY A 180 2.45 3.18 15.83
C GLY A 180 2.33 4.44 14.96
N ARG A 181 3.35 5.32 14.87
CA ARG A 181 3.23 6.54 14.04
C ARG A 181 3.01 6.27 12.56
N VAL A 182 3.66 5.24 12.00
CA VAL A 182 3.46 4.85 10.59
C VAL A 182 2.04 4.35 10.35
N LEU A 183 1.51 3.54 11.26
CA LEU A 183 0.11 3.10 11.24
C LEU A 183 -0.84 4.31 11.27
N LEU A 184 -0.63 5.27 12.19
CA LEU A 184 -1.45 6.48 12.28
C LEU A 184 -1.41 7.31 11.00
N ALA A 185 -0.22 7.55 10.45
CA ALA A 185 -0.04 8.25 9.18
C ALA A 185 -0.77 7.53 8.03
N THR A 186 -0.69 6.20 8.00
CA THR A 186 -1.39 5.38 7.00
C THR A 186 -2.90 5.51 7.14
N LEU A 187 -3.44 5.46 8.37
CA LEU A 187 -4.87 5.65 8.62
C LEU A 187 -5.36 7.01 8.13
N ILE A 188 -4.60 8.08 8.37
CA ILE A 188 -4.92 9.43 7.88
C ILE A 188 -4.96 9.45 6.35
N VAL A 189 -3.94 8.88 5.69
CA VAL A 189 -3.90 8.81 4.22
C VAL A 189 -5.09 8.01 3.68
N LEU A 190 -5.40 6.84 4.26
CA LEU A 190 -6.53 6.02 3.85
C LEU A 190 -7.87 6.75 4.04
N ALA A 191 -8.04 7.49 5.14
CA ALA A 191 -9.24 8.30 5.38
C ALA A 191 -9.39 9.41 4.34
N LEU A 192 -8.32 10.15 4.05
CA LEU A 192 -8.31 11.22 3.05
C LEU A 192 -8.61 10.68 1.65
N VAL A 193 -7.93 9.61 1.23
CA VAL A 193 -8.13 8.96 -0.07
C VAL A 193 -9.53 8.39 -0.19
N GLY A 194 -10.03 7.75 0.87
CA GLY A 194 -11.39 7.24 0.94
C GLY A 194 -12.43 8.35 0.79
N ARG A 195 -12.23 9.48 1.49
CA ARG A 195 -13.10 10.67 1.37
C ARG A 195 -13.10 11.25 -0.03
N VAL A 196 -11.93 11.40 -0.66
CA VAL A 196 -11.82 11.90 -2.04
C VAL A 196 -12.50 10.93 -3.03
N ALA A 197 -12.29 9.62 -2.87
CA ALA A 197 -12.92 8.62 -3.72
C ALA A 197 -14.45 8.65 -3.60
N TRP A 198 -14.97 8.77 -2.38
CA TRP A 198 -16.41 8.90 -2.12
C TRP A 198 -16.99 10.18 -2.74
N ALA A 199 -16.35 11.34 -2.50
CA ALA A 199 -16.80 12.61 -3.06
C ALA A 199 -16.87 12.57 -4.60
N ARG A 200 -15.87 11.96 -5.25
CA ARG A 200 -15.87 11.76 -6.71
C ARG A 200 -17.01 10.85 -7.18
N GLN A 201 -17.35 9.82 -6.42
CA GLN A 201 -18.46 8.93 -6.74
C GLN A 201 -19.82 9.64 -6.64
N CYS A 202 -20.02 10.47 -5.61
CA CYS A 202 -21.25 11.24 -5.46
C CYS A 202 -21.39 12.31 -6.56
N ALA A 203 -20.30 12.97 -6.94
CA ALA A 203 -20.31 14.02 -7.95
C ALA A 203 -20.51 13.50 -9.39
N ALA A 204 -20.07 12.27 -9.69
CA ALA A 204 -20.17 11.65 -11.02
C ALA A 204 -21.61 11.40 -11.52
N GLY A 205 -22.63 11.66 -10.71
CA GLY A 205 -24.05 11.62 -11.10
C GLY A 205 -24.83 12.90 -10.79
N SER A 206 -24.15 14.02 -10.53
CA SER A 206 -24.79 15.31 -10.20
C SER A 206 -24.92 16.22 -11.43
N ALA A 207 -26.05 16.93 -11.53
CA ALA A 207 -26.37 17.86 -12.63
C ALA A 207 -25.28 18.94 -12.86
N SER A 208 -24.52 19.30 -11.83
CA SER A 208 -23.41 20.27 -11.91
C SER A 208 -22.28 19.90 -12.89
N VAL A 209 -22.16 18.64 -13.30
CA VAL A 209 -21.21 18.19 -14.34
C VAL A 209 -21.85 18.19 -15.74
N SER A 210 -23.19 18.11 -15.82
CA SER A 210 -23.95 18.26 -17.07
C SER A 210 -24.05 19.73 -17.48
N ASP A 211 -24.33 20.63 -16.54
CA ASP A 211 -24.52 22.07 -16.83
C ASP A 211 -23.21 22.79 -17.21
N ALA A 212 -22.06 22.22 -16.89
CA ALA A 212 -20.77 22.73 -17.35
C ALA A 212 -20.48 22.41 -18.83
N HIS A 213 -21.28 21.54 -19.47
CA HIS A 213 -21.25 21.34 -20.93
C HIS A 213 -22.16 22.32 -21.68
N ASP A 214 -23.17 22.91 -21.03
CA ASP A 214 -24.14 23.80 -21.67
C ASP A 214 -23.74 25.29 -21.65
N LEU A 215 -22.52 25.61 -21.19
CA LEU A 215 -21.99 26.98 -21.16
C LEU A 215 -20.99 27.29 -22.30
N HIS A 216 -20.93 26.43 -23.32
CA HIS A 216 -20.00 26.57 -24.44
C HIS A 216 -20.64 26.52 -25.85
N ASP A 217 -21.95 26.73 -25.96
CA ASP A 217 -22.60 27.06 -27.25
C ASP A 217 -22.99 28.54 -27.32
#